data_AF-A0A2V6PT98-F1
#
_entry.id   AF-A0A2V6PT98-F1
#
_cell.length_a   1.000
_cell.length_b   1.000
_cell.length_c   1.000
_cell.angle_alpha   90.00
_cell.angle_beta   90.00
_cell.angle_gamma   90.00
#
_symmetry.space_group_name_H-M   'P 1'
#
loop_
_entity.id
_entity.type
_entity.pdbx_description
1 polymer ?
#
loop_
_entity_poly.entity_id
_entity_poly.type
_entity_poly.pdbx_seq_one_letter_code
_entity_poly.pdbx_strand_id
1 'polypeptide(L)'
;LVYAGAVMVLFLFVIMLLDLKEEQRRRFNGFGVVTGVISIAAIAAIFVKAIFESPAPGGDATPTLEGATKPLGRMLFNDYVLPFEILSVLLLVAVVGVILLSKKDLK
;
A
#
# COMPACT_ATOMS: atom_id res chain seq x y z
N LEU A 1 3.54 -1.67 -13.59
CA LEU A 1 3.38 -0.37 -14.29
C LEU A 1 2.97 0.75 -13.34
N VAL A 2 1.81 0.68 -12.66
CA VAL A 2 1.34 1.79 -11.81
C VAL A 2 2.26 2.09 -10.61
N TYR A 3 2.69 1.07 -9.86
CA TYR A 3 3.56 1.27 -8.69
C TYR A 3 4.89 1.93 -9.07
N ALA A 4 5.66 1.28 -9.96
CA ALA A 4 6.95 1.80 -10.39
C ALA A 4 6.85 3.08 -11.24
N GLY A 5 5.81 3.21 -12.07
CA GLY A 5 5.71 4.29 -13.06
C GLY A 5 5.02 5.56 -12.55
N ALA A 6 3.98 5.45 -11.72
CA ALA A 6 3.24 6.60 -11.22
C ALA A 6 3.58 6.90 -9.75
N VAL A 7 3.44 5.90 -8.88
CA VAL A 7 3.59 6.11 -7.43
C VAL A 7 5.04 6.42 -7.07
N MET A 8 5.98 5.56 -7.45
CA MET A 8 7.40 5.77 -7.13
C MET A 8 7.93 7.07 -7.73
N VAL A 9 7.56 7.39 -8.98
CA VAL A 9 7.99 8.63 -9.64
C VAL A 9 7.46 9.87 -8.90
N LEU A 10 6.19 9.88 -8.48
CA LEU A 10 5.62 10.98 -7.68
C LEU A 10 6.38 11.14 -6.35
N PHE A 11 6.67 10.05 -5.64
CA PHE A 11 7.46 10.09 -4.41
C PHE A 11 8.87 10.65 -4.65
N LEU A 12 9.54 10.22 -5.72
CA LEU A 12 10.86 10.74 -6.10
C LEU A 12 10.83 12.25 -6.37
N PHE A 13 9.79 12.76 -7.05
CA PHE A 13 9.61 14.20 -7.22
C PHE A 13 9.47 14.92 -5.88
N VAL A 14 8.67 14.38 -4.95
CA VAL A 14 8.44 14.99 -3.63
C VAL A 14 9.73 15.06 -2.82
N ILE A 15 10.49 13.97 -2.72
CA ILE A 15 11.76 13.98 -1.96
C ILE A 15 12.86 14.82 -2.63
N MET A 16 12.80 15.00 -3.95
CA MET A 16 13.75 15.86 -4.68
C MET A 16 13.46 17.34 -4.43
N LEU A 17 12.18 17.70 -4.32
CA LEU A 17 11.76 19.08 -4.00
C LEU A 17 11.91 19.43 -2.52
N LEU A 18 11.91 18.43 -1.63
CA LEU A 18 12.02 18.61 -0.19
C LEU A 18 13.49 18.49 0.26
N ASP A 19 14.07 19.57 0.81
CA ASP A 19 15.44 19.49 1.37
C ASP A 19 15.40 18.83 2.76
N LEU A 20 15.62 17.51 2.81
CA LEU A 20 15.52 16.66 4.00
C LEU A 20 16.70 16.81 5.00
N LYS A 21 17.54 17.83 4.87
CA LYS A 21 18.82 17.94 5.61
C LYS A 21 18.70 18.15 7.12
N GLU A 22 17.57 18.63 7.63
CA GLU A 22 17.45 19.01 9.06
C GLU A 22 16.99 17.86 9.98
N GLU A 23 16.49 16.74 9.46
CA GLU A 23 15.83 15.72 10.31
C GLU A 23 16.78 14.64 10.86
N GLN A 24 18.00 14.52 10.32
CA GLN A 24 18.99 13.52 10.78
C GLN A 24 19.58 13.81 12.17
N ARG A 25 19.31 14.97 12.78
CA ARG A 25 19.91 15.35 14.07
C ARG A 25 19.09 14.91 15.29
N ARG A 26 18.01 14.14 15.10
CA ARG A 26 17.31 13.49 16.23
C ARG A 26 18.16 12.35 16.76
N ARG A 27 18.80 12.63 17.89
CA ARG A 27 19.58 11.73 18.76
C ARG A 27 18.97 10.33 18.76
N PHE A 28 19.68 9.37 18.17
CA PHE A 28 19.37 7.94 18.24
C PHE A 28 19.21 7.54 19.71
N ASN A 29 17.96 7.42 20.17
CA ASN A 29 17.69 6.96 21.52
C ASN A 29 17.73 5.44 21.47
N GLY A 30 18.75 4.80 22.04
CA GLY A 30 18.92 3.35 21.98
C GLY A 30 17.68 2.58 22.45
N PHE A 31 16.93 3.15 23.39
CA PHE A 31 15.64 2.62 23.84
C PHE A 31 14.56 2.56 22.74
N GLY A 32 14.51 3.56 21.86
CA GLY A 32 13.59 3.60 20.71
C GLY A 32 13.92 2.54 19.66
N VAL A 33 15.22 2.26 19.46
CA VAL A 33 15.66 1.20 18.54
C VAL A 33 15.31 -0.18 19.11
N VAL A 34 15.58 -0.42 20.41
CA VAL A 34 15.28 -1.70 21.06
C VAL A 34 13.78 -1.99 21.05
N THR A 35 12.95 -1.01 21.42
CA THR A 35 11.48 -1.16 21.39
C THR A 35 10.94 -1.36 19.97
N GLY A 36 11.50 -0.67 18.98
CA GLY A 36 11.15 -0.87 17.57
C GLY A 36 11.48 -2.28 17.07
N VAL A 37 12.69 -2.78 17.38
CA VAL A 37 13.12 -4.14 16.99
C VAL A 37 12.25 -5.21 17.67
N ILE A 38 11.96 -5.06 18.96
CA ILE A 38 11.08 -5.99 19.70
C ILE A 38 9.67 -6.01 19.07
N SER A 39 9.15 -4.85 18.69
CA SER A 39 7.81 -4.75 18.07
C SER A 39 7.76 -5.46 16.71
N ILE A 40 8.77 -5.24 15.86
CA ILE A 40 8.87 -5.92 14.56
C ILE A 40 9.02 -7.43 14.76
N ALA A 41 9.87 -7.86 15.69
CA ALA A 41 10.08 -9.27 15.97
C ALA A 41 8.82 -9.95 16.51
N ALA A 42 8.05 -9.28 17.37
CA ALA A 42 6.79 -9.79 17.90
C ALA A 42 5.75 -9.95 16.79
N ILE A 43 5.58 -8.93 15.93
CA ILE A 43 4.67 -9.00 14.77
C ILE A 43 5.08 -10.14 13.85
N ALA A 44 6.37 -10.23 13.50
CA ALA A 44 6.88 -11.30 12.64
C ALA A 44 6.63 -12.69 13.26
N ALA A 45 6.87 -12.86 14.56
CA ALA A 45 6.61 -14.12 15.25
C ALA A 45 5.12 -14.50 15.24
N ILE A 46 4.22 -13.53 15.40
CA ILE A 46 2.77 -13.76 15.28
C ILE A 46 2.39 -14.22 13.88
N PHE A 47 2.91 -13.56 12.84
CA PHE A 47 2.66 -13.96 11.44
C PHE A 47 3.19 -15.35 11.14
N VAL A 48 4.42 -15.65 11.58
CA VAL A 48 5.04 -16.97 11.42
C VAL A 48 4.17 -18.03 12.11
N LYS A 49 3.77 -17.80 13.37
CA LYS A 49 2.87 -18.72 14.06
C LYS A 49 1.54 -18.90 13.34
N ALA A 50 0.91 -17.82 12.89
CA ALA A 50 -0.35 -17.90 12.15
C ALA A 50 -0.22 -18.72 10.86
N ILE A 51 0.91 -18.61 10.15
CA ILE A 51 1.16 -19.38 8.93
C ILE A 51 1.40 -20.87 9.25
N PHE A 52 2.16 -21.19 10.31
CA PHE A 52 2.51 -22.57 10.66
C PHE A 52 1.42 -23.31 11.46
N GLU A 53 0.60 -22.61 12.23
CA GLU A 53 -0.52 -23.17 13.01
C GLU A 53 -1.83 -23.21 12.20
N SER A 54 -1.92 -22.47 11.09
CA SER A 54 -3.06 -22.61 10.17
C SER A 54 -2.94 -23.95 9.44
N PRO A 55 -3.95 -24.84 9.53
CA PRO A 55 -3.99 -26.04 8.70
C PRO A 55 -3.92 -25.62 7.24
N ALA A 56 -2.90 -26.09 6.51
CA ALA A 56 -2.84 -25.88 5.08
C ALA A 56 -4.13 -26.47 4.47
N PRO A 57 -4.88 -25.71 3.63
CA PRO A 57 -6.00 -26.28 2.90
C PRO A 57 -5.44 -27.46 2.09
N GLY A 58 -5.84 -28.68 2.44
CA GLY A 58 -5.40 -29.92 1.80
C GLY A 58 -6.02 -30.10 0.43
N GLY A 59 -5.74 -29.19 -0.50
CA GLY A 59 -6.15 -29.28 -1.89
C GLY A 59 -4.94 -29.08 -2.79
N ASP A 60 -4.76 -29.99 -3.74
CA ASP A 60 -3.90 -29.81 -4.91
C ASP A 60 -4.45 -28.67 -5.78
N ALA A 61 -4.38 -27.44 -5.28
CA ALA A 61 -4.56 -26.25 -6.06
C ALA A 61 -3.26 -26.02 -6.83
N THR A 62 -3.03 -26.83 -7.86
CA THR A 62 -2.20 -26.35 -8.97
C THR A 62 -2.85 -25.05 -9.44
N PRO A 63 -2.17 -23.89 -9.35
CA PRO A 63 -2.76 -22.64 -9.79
C PRO A 63 -2.91 -22.75 -11.30
N THR A 64 -4.10 -23.14 -11.77
CA THR A 64 -4.51 -22.87 -13.14
C THR A 64 -4.32 -21.39 -13.32
N LEU A 65 -3.55 -20.98 -14.32
CA LEU A 65 -3.19 -19.59 -14.58
C LEU A 65 -4.45 -18.70 -14.73
N GLU A 66 -5.03 -18.30 -13.61
CA GLU A 66 -6.12 -17.32 -13.45
C GLU A 66 -5.59 -15.88 -13.62
N GLY A 67 -4.37 -15.71 -14.13
CA GLY A 67 -3.76 -14.43 -14.47
C GLY A 67 -4.22 -13.87 -15.82
N ALA A 68 -5.22 -14.47 -16.47
CA ALA A 68 -5.75 -13.97 -17.73
C ALA A 68 -6.67 -12.76 -17.51
N THR A 69 -6.45 -11.68 -18.27
CA THR A 69 -7.20 -10.42 -18.17
C THR A 69 -8.72 -10.60 -18.34
N LYS A 70 -9.15 -11.58 -19.14
CA LYS A 70 -10.56 -11.82 -19.45
C LYS A 70 -11.35 -12.38 -18.24
N PRO A 71 -10.91 -13.47 -17.58
CA PRO A 71 -11.50 -13.90 -16.31
C PRO A 71 -11.51 -12.82 -15.23
N LEU A 72 -10.40 -12.08 -15.06
CA LEU A 72 -10.31 -11.02 -14.05
C LEU A 72 -11.32 -9.88 -14.32
N GLY A 73 -11.45 -9.47 -15.58
CA GLY A 73 -12.45 -8.49 -15.99
C GLY A 73 -13.88 -8.97 -15.71
N ARG A 74 -14.18 -10.26 -15.95
CA ARG A 74 -15.49 -10.83 -15.60
C ARG A 74 -15.76 -10.75 -14.10
N MET A 75 -14.79 -11.08 -13.27
CA MET A 75 -14.94 -11.05 -11.81
C MET A 75 -15.17 -9.62 -11.30
N LEU A 76 -14.41 -8.64 -11.81
CA LEU A 76 -14.55 -7.24 -11.42
C LEU A 76 -15.92 -6.65 -11.79
N PHE A 77 -16.46 -7.00 -12.95
CA PHE A 77 -17.71 -6.42 -13.47
C PHE A 77 -18.97 -7.27 -13.24
N ASN A 78 -18.86 -8.45 -12.62
CA ASN A 78 -20.04 -9.26 -12.22
C ASN A 78 -20.08 -9.46 -10.70
N ASP A 79 -19.00 -9.98 -10.12
CA ASP A 79 -19.00 -10.39 -8.71
C ASP A 79 -18.58 -9.24 -7.79
N TYR A 80 -17.68 -8.37 -8.26
CA TYR A 80 -17.12 -7.25 -7.49
C TYR A 80 -17.55 -5.87 -7.99
N VAL A 81 -18.76 -5.77 -8.56
CA VAL A 81 -19.30 -4.50 -9.10
C VAL A 81 -19.34 -3.40 -8.04
N LEU A 82 -19.83 -3.71 -6.84
CA LEU A 82 -19.96 -2.73 -5.77
C LEU A 82 -18.59 -2.20 -5.30
N PRO A 83 -17.59 -3.05 -4.96
CA PRO A 83 -16.23 -2.57 -4.68
C PRO A 83 -15.59 -1.77 -5.82
N PHE A 84 -15.82 -2.18 -7.07
CA PHE A 84 -15.28 -1.45 -8.24
C PHE A 84 -15.85 -0.03 -8.35
N GLU A 85 -17.15 0.13 -8.12
CA GLU A 85 -17.82 1.44 -8.11
C GLU A 85 -17.28 2.33 -6.99
N ILE A 86 -17.11 1.76 -5.79
CA ILE A 86 -16.55 2.47 -4.63
C ILE A 86 -15.13 2.96 -4.92
N LEU A 87 -14.29 2.13 -5.55
CA LEU A 87 -12.94 2.54 -5.95
C LEU A 87 -12.97 3.67 -7.00
N SER A 88 -13.92 3.64 -7.93
CA SER A 88 -14.08 4.71 -8.93
C SER A 88 -14.44 6.04 -8.29
N VAL A 89 -15.39 6.03 -7.34
CA VAL A 89 -15.75 7.22 -6.55
C VAL A 89 -14.59 7.66 -5.65
N LEU A 90 -13.87 6.73 -5.03
CA LEU A 90 -12.69 7.03 -4.21
C LEU A 90 -11.62 7.77 -5.02
N LEU A 91 -11.34 7.32 -6.25
CA LEU A 91 -10.41 7.99 -7.15
C LEU A 91 -10.90 9.38 -7.57
N LEU A 92 -12.21 9.52 -7.84
CA LEU A 92 -12.81 10.83 -8.12
C LEU A 92 -12.61 11.80 -6.95
N VAL A 93 -12.94 11.35 -5.73
CA VAL A 93 -12.77 12.14 -4.50
C VAL A 93 -11.30 12.50 -4.28
N ALA A 94 -10.37 11.58 -4.54
CA ALA A 94 -8.94 11.85 -4.42
C ALA A 94 -8.48 12.95 -5.38
N VAL A 95 -8.91 12.92 -6.65
CA VAL A 95 -8.58 13.97 -7.63
C VAL A 95 -9.15 15.32 -7.21
N VAL A 96 -10.41 15.37 -6.80
CA VAL A 96 -11.04 16.60 -6.29
C VAL A 96 -10.29 17.12 -5.05
N GLY A 97 -9.96 16.23 -4.11
CA GLY A 97 -9.21 16.57 -2.91
C GLY A 97 -7.83 17.17 -3.20
N VAL A 98 -7.09 16.60 -4.17
CA VAL A 98 -5.80 17.14 -4.60
C VAL A 98 -5.95 18.51 -5.26
N ILE A 99 -6.97 18.71 -6.12
CA ILE A 99 -7.22 20.02 -6.76
C ILE A 99 -7.52 21.09 -5.70
N LEU A 100 -8.37 20.79 -4.72
CA LEU A 100 -8.71 21.72 -3.65
C LEU A 100 -7.49 22.05 -2.78
N LEU A 101 -6.67 21.04 -2.44
CA LEU A 101 -5.47 21.24 -1.64
C LEU A 101 -4.36 22.00 -2.38
N SER A 102 -4.26 21.81 -3.71
CA SER A 102 -3.29 22.50 -4.55
C SER A 102 -3.68 23.95 -4.87
N LYS A 103 -4.96 24.29 -4.71
CA LYS A 103 -5.45 25.65 -4.92
C LYS A 103 -4.89 26.56 -3.83
N LYS A 104 -3.90 27.38 -4.19
CA LYS A 104 -3.38 28.45 -3.34
C LYS A 104 -4.46 29.52 -3.19
N ASP A 105 -4.76 29.89 -1.95
CA ASP A 105 -5.51 31.11 -1.66
C ASP A 105 -4.70 32.31 -2.16
N LEU A 106 -5.01 32.78 -3.36
CA LEU A 106 -4.61 34.11 -3.82
C LEU A 106 -5.43 35.12 -3.01
N LYS A 107 -4.92 35.49 -1.84
CA LYS A 107 -5.27 36.74 -1.17
C LYS A 107 -4.28 37.82 -1.55
#